data_AF-A0A9D1XUB9-F1
#
_entry.id   AF-A0A9D1XUB9-F1
#
_cell.length_a   1.000
_cell.length_b   1.000
_cell.length_c   1.000
_cell.angle_alpha   90.00
_cell.angle_beta   90.00
_cell.angle_gamma   90.00
#
_symmetry.space_group_name_H-M   'P 1'
#
loop_
_entity.id
_entity.type
_entity.pdbx_description
1 polymer ?
#
loop_
_entity_poly.entity_id
_entity_poly.type
_entity_poly.pdbx_seq_one_letter_code
_entity_poly.pdbx_strand_id
1 'polypeptide(L)'
;MDKRYVGRWQRVSGTEIIDIFDEEPPRMKLSFPENGYYNYPPNKCYFNAGRFCYEINDEYYRMVYSLIYEDGRLRGHYTQFGIETEIAFELCDAVPRDEPHNRADSGRLSGRRLHRSAARKNCVQRPRVLENVMAQVSSVAADQIKSLPDLTSAVDV
;
A
#
# COMPACT_ATOMS: atom_id res chain seq x y z
N MET A 1 -22.05 5.73 2.60
CA MET A 1 -21.05 4.68 2.27
C MET A 1 -21.67 3.27 2.32
N ASP A 2 -21.21 2.33 1.47
CA ASP A 2 -21.58 0.90 1.58
C ASP A 2 -20.81 0.26 2.75
N LYS A 3 -21.53 -0.29 3.73
CA LYS A 3 -20.97 -0.84 4.97
C LYS A 3 -20.07 -2.05 4.74
N ARG A 4 -20.14 -2.69 3.57
CA ARG A 4 -19.27 -3.83 3.20
C ARG A 4 -17.80 -3.44 3.03
N TYR A 5 -17.50 -2.15 2.89
CA TYR A 5 -16.12 -1.65 2.84
C TYR A 5 -15.54 -1.37 4.23
N VAL A 6 -16.39 -1.20 5.25
CA VAL A 6 -15.95 -0.84 6.60
C VAL A 6 -15.22 -2.02 7.24
N GLY A 7 -14.07 -1.73 7.85
CA GLY A 7 -13.27 -2.74 8.53
C GLY A 7 -11.78 -2.55 8.33
N ARG A 8 -11.02 -3.50 8.89
CA ARG A 8 -9.57 -3.63 8.71
C ARG A 8 -9.29 -4.68 7.65
N TRP A 9 -8.55 -4.30 6.63
CA TRP A 9 -8.24 -5.13 5.48
C TRP A 9 -6.73 -5.24 5.29
N GLN A 10 -6.24 -6.42 4.95
CA GLN A 10 -4.82 -6.66 4.65
C GLN A 10 -4.67 -7.06 3.19
N ARG A 11 -3.66 -6.49 2.52
CA ARG A 11 -3.33 -6.81 1.14
C ARG A 11 -2.92 -8.28 1.01
N VAL A 12 -3.47 -8.97 0.01
CA VAL A 12 -3.20 -10.40 -0.23
C VAL A 12 -1.72 -10.65 -0.55
N SER A 13 -1.10 -9.75 -1.31
CA SER A 13 0.29 -9.86 -1.78
C SER A 13 1.31 -9.07 -0.94
N GLY A 14 0.97 -8.67 0.29
CA GLY A 14 1.89 -7.89 1.13
C GLY A 14 1.45 -7.68 2.57
N THR A 15 2.10 -6.75 3.26
CA THR A 15 1.77 -6.39 4.66
C THR A 15 0.98 -5.09 4.76
N GLU A 16 0.65 -4.44 3.65
CA GLU A 16 -0.20 -3.24 3.63
C GLU A 16 -1.55 -3.53 4.30
N ILE A 17 -1.92 -2.65 5.23
CA ILE A 17 -3.18 -2.71 5.95
C ILE A 17 -3.92 -1.40 5.74
N ILE A 18 -5.22 -1.49 5.44
CA ILE A 18 -6.13 -0.34 5.37
C ILE A 18 -7.26 -0.50 6.39
N ASP A 19 -7.51 0.56 7.15
CA ASP A 19 -8.63 0.69 8.08
C ASP A 19 -9.63 1.68 7.48
N ILE A 20 -10.81 1.20 7.09
CA ILE A 20 -11.85 2.00 6.44
C ILE A 20 -12.99 2.24 7.44
N PHE A 21 -13.35 3.52 7.65
CA PHE A 21 -14.31 3.95 8.68
C PHE A 21 -15.71 4.23 8.10
N ASP A 22 -16.76 3.99 8.90
CA ASP A 22 -18.16 4.30 8.54
C ASP A 22 -18.45 5.79 8.78
N GLU A 23 -17.91 6.65 7.91
CA GLU A 23 -17.99 8.11 8.03
C GLU A 23 -18.35 8.79 6.70
N GLU A 24 -18.89 10.01 6.79
CA GLU A 24 -19.21 10.87 5.65
C GLU A 24 -18.65 12.29 5.93
N PRO A 25 -17.65 12.77 5.15
CA PRO A 25 -17.02 12.13 4.00
C PRO A 25 -16.24 10.86 4.36
N PRO A 26 -16.01 9.94 3.41
CA PRO A 26 -15.31 8.69 3.68
C PRO A 26 -13.91 8.95 4.21
N ARG A 27 -13.52 8.17 5.21
CA ARG A 27 -12.21 8.24 5.84
C ARG A 27 -11.57 6.86 5.87
N MET A 28 -10.24 6.82 5.74
CA MET A 28 -9.46 5.62 6.01
C MET A 28 -8.08 5.96 6.55
N LYS A 29 -7.38 4.95 7.07
CA LYS A 29 -5.97 4.99 7.47
C LYS A 29 -5.24 3.81 6.85
N LEU A 30 -3.98 4.02 6.47
CA LEU A 30 -3.12 3.00 5.89
C LEU A 30 -1.87 2.76 6.75
N SER A 31 -1.42 1.52 6.77
CA SER A 31 -0.20 1.10 7.46
C SER A 31 0.65 0.23 6.54
N PHE A 32 1.95 0.49 6.52
CA PHE A 32 2.98 -0.31 5.88
C PHE A 32 3.93 -0.83 6.96
N PRO A 33 3.61 -1.97 7.60
CA PRO A 33 4.43 -2.55 8.67
C PRO A 33 5.88 -2.81 8.26
N GLU A 34 6.12 -3.24 7.01
CA GLU A 34 7.46 -3.44 6.44
C GLU A 34 8.33 -2.17 6.48
N ASN A 35 7.70 -1.00 6.33
CA ASN A 35 8.39 0.28 6.25
C ASN A 35 8.30 1.08 7.57
N GLY A 36 7.62 0.52 8.58
CA GLY A 36 7.41 1.17 9.87
C GLY A 36 6.46 2.37 9.84
N TYR A 37 5.66 2.54 8.78
CA TYR A 37 4.64 3.59 8.69
C TYR A 37 3.30 3.04 9.15
N TYR A 38 2.66 3.69 10.13
CA TYR A 38 1.37 3.24 10.64
C TYR A 38 0.35 4.36 10.70
N ASN A 39 -0.91 3.98 10.49
CA ASN A 39 -2.08 4.83 10.68
C ASN A 39 -2.02 6.15 9.89
N TYR A 40 -1.40 6.13 8.71
CA TYR A 40 -1.23 7.28 7.84
C TYR A 40 -2.57 7.61 7.15
N PRO A 41 -3.09 8.85 7.23
CA PRO A 41 -4.26 9.25 6.47
C PRO A 41 -3.84 9.55 5.02
N PRO A 42 -4.50 8.97 3.99
CA PRO A 42 -4.25 9.37 2.61
C PRO A 42 -4.67 10.83 2.39
N ASN A 43 -4.16 11.46 1.33
CA ASN A 43 -4.47 12.85 1.01
C ASN A 43 -5.96 13.04 0.68
N LYS A 44 -6.60 12.02 0.11
CA LYS A 44 -8.02 12.05 -0.26
C LYS A 44 -8.63 10.66 -0.21
N CYS A 45 -9.89 10.60 0.20
CA CYS A 45 -10.77 9.43 0.11
C CYS A 45 -12.10 9.87 -0.49
N TYR A 46 -12.69 9.06 -1.36
CA TYR A 46 -13.99 9.35 -1.98
C TYR A 46 -14.60 8.11 -2.61
N PHE A 47 -15.90 8.16 -2.90
CA PHE A 47 -16.54 7.18 -3.77
C PHE A 47 -16.66 7.73 -5.19
N ASN A 48 -16.38 6.89 -6.18
CA ASN A 48 -16.62 7.20 -7.59
C ASN A 48 -17.15 5.97 -8.31
N ALA A 49 -18.29 6.10 -9.00
CA ALA A 49 -18.92 5.02 -9.75
C ALA A 49 -19.04 3.68 -8.97
N GLY A 50 -19.40 3.75 -7.69
CA GLY A 50 -19.55 2.57 -6.81
C GLY A 50 -18.25 1.97 -6.28
N ARG A 51 -17.10 2.59 -6.56
CA ARG A 51 -15.77 2.19 -6.08
C ARG A 51 -15.29 3.11 -4.97
N PHE A 52 -14.64 2.54 -3.96
CA PHE A 52 -13.91 3.29 -2.93
C PHE A 52 -12.54 3.67 -3.47
N CYS A 53 -12.25 4.96 -3.52
CA CYS A 53 -11.00 5.48 -4.06
C CYS A 53 -10.24 6.26 -2.99
N TYR A 54 -8.92 6.16 -3.02
CA TYR A 54 -8.04 7.00 -2.20
C TYR A 54 -6.77 7.38 -2.96
N GLU A 55 -6.21 8.52 -2.58
CA GLU A 55 -5.01 9.09 -3.21
C GLU A 55 -3.90 9.24 -2.17
N ILE A 56 -2.71 8.73 -2.51
CA ILE A 56 -1.47 8.99 -1.78
C ILE A 56 -0.60 9.81 -2.73
N ASN A 57 -0.36 11.06 -2.33
CA ASN A 57 0.38 12.04 -3.10
C ASN A 57 1.48 12.63 -2.22
N ASP A 58 2.72 12.53 -2.69
CA ASP A 58 3.85 13.31 -2.16
C ASP A 58 4.50 14.14 -3.28
N GLU A 59 5.68 14.70 -3.02
CA GLU A 59 6.41 15.52 -3.99
C GLU A 59 6.79 14.77 -5.28
N TYR A 60 6.94 13.44 -5.20
CA TYR A 60 7.49 12.60 -6.28
C TYR A 60 6.51 11.57 -6.82
N TYR A 61 5.53 11.16 -6.02
CA TYR A 61 4.63 10.06 -6.31
C TYR A 61 3.17 10.49 -6.21
N ARG A 62 2.39 10.10 -7.22
CA ARG A 62 0.93 10.15 -7.23
C ARG A 62 0.43 8.72 -7.43
N MET A 63 -0.23 8.19 -6.42
CA MET A 63 -0.87 6.87 -6.46
C MET A 63 -2.37 7.04 -6.26
N VAL A 64 -3.15 6.55 -7.22
CA VAL A 64 -4.62 6.59 -7.16
C VAL A 64 -5.14 5.18 -7.09
N TYR A 65 -5.75 4.83 -5.96
CA TYR A 65 -6.33 3.52 -5.70
C TYR A 65 -7.81 3.53 -6.02
N SER A 66 -8.33 2.44 -6.57
CA SER A 66 -9.74 2.24 -6.88
C SER A 66 -10.15 0.82 -6.56
N LEU A 67 -10.99 0.66 -5.53
CA LEU A 67 -11.40 -0.61 -4.95
C LEU A 67 -12.90 -0.84 -5.10
N ILE A 68 -13.29 -2.08 -5.36
CA ILE A 68 -14.66 -2.58 -5.31
C ILE A 68 -14.75 -3.74 -4.31
N TYR A 69 -15.84 -3.83 -3.58
CA TYR A 69 -16.17 -5.02 -2.80
C TYR A 69 -16.74 -6.11 -3.70
N GLU A 70 -16.10 -7.27 -3.74
CA GLU A 70 -16.51 -8.44 -4.53
C GLU A 70 -16.14 -9.73 -3.78
N ASP A 71 -17.12 -10.62 -3.59
CA ASP A 71 -16.94 -11.93 -2.95
C ASP A 71 -16.18 -11.90 -1.62
N GLY A 72 -16.53 -10.97 -0.73
CA GLY A 72 -15.91 -10.87 0.60
C GLY A 72 -14.51 -10.24 0.60
N ARG A 73 -14.05 -9.70 -0.54
CA ARG A 73 -12.75 -9.05 -0.68
C ARG A 73 -12.90 -7.64 -1.23
N LEU A 74 -11.91 -6.80 -0.96
CA LEU A 74 -11.72 -5.57 -1.73
C LEU A 74 -10.77 -5.87 -2.88
N ARG A 75 -11.19 -5.63 -4.12
CA ARG A 75 -10.39 -5.85 -5.32
C ARG A 75 -10.31 -4.59 -6.14
N GLY A 76 -9.26 -4.44 -6.92
CA GLY A 76 -9.16 -3.34 -7.87
C GLY A 76 -7.74 -3.12 -8.31
N HIS A 77 -7.37 -1.86 -8.46
CA HIS A 77 -6.05 -1.47 -8.90
C HIS A 77 -5.61 -0.18 -8.23
N TYR A 78 -4.31 0.12 -8.33
CA TYR A 78 -3.83 1.49 -8.26
C TYR A 78 -3.08 1.86 -9.54
N THR A 79 -3.03 3.15 -9.84
CA THR A 79 -2.17 3.68 -10.90
C THR A 79 -0.99 4.45 -10.31
N GLN A 80 0.19 4.23 -10.87
CA GLN A 80 1.41 4.98 -10.56
C GLN A 80 2.19 5.21 -11.86
N PHE A 81 2.53 6.47 -12.17
CA PHE A 81 3.17 6.84 -13.44
C PHE A 81 2.44 6.32 -14.69
N GLY A 82 1.10 6.27 -14.63
CA GLY A 82 0.26 5.73 -15.71
C GLY A 82 0.22 4.21 -15.83
N ILE A 83 0.97 3.48 -14.99
CA ILE A 83 0.97 2.02 -14.93
C ILE A 83 -0.09 1.57 -13.93
N GLU A 84 -1.00 0.71 -14.37
CA GLU A 84 -2.01 0.07 -13.51
C GLU A 84 -1.44 -1.20 -12.87
N THR A 85 -1.63 -1.34 -11.56
CA THR A 85 -1.23 -2.53 -10.80
C THR A 85 -2.43 -3.08 -10.05
N GLU A 86 -2.78 -4.34 -10.30
CA GLU A 86 -3.86 -5.02 -9.60
C GLU A 86 -3.55 -5.25 -8.12
N ILE A 87 -4.57 -5.10 -7.29
CA ILE A 87 -4.51 -5.28 -5.85
C ILE A 87 -5.78 -5.95 -5.32
N ALA A 88 -5.61 -6.70 -4.24
CA ALA A 88 -6.70 -7.28 -3.50
C ALA A 88 -6.39 -7.26 -2.00
N PHE A 89 -7.44 -7.13 -1.20
CA PHE A 89 -7.39 -7.18 0.26
C PHE A 89 -8.39 -8.18 0.81
N GLU A 90 -7.99 -8.82 1.90
CA GLU A 90 -8.82 -9.70 2.71
C GLU A 90 -9.20 -9.02 4.01
N LEU A 91 -10.43 -9.25 4.46
CA LEU A 91 -10.91 -8.73 5.73
C LEU A 91 -10.19 -9.42 6.88
N CYS A 92 -9.54 -8.63 7.73
CA CYS A 92 -8.92 -9.12 8.96
C CYS A 92 -9.86 -8.98 10.17
N ASP A 93 -10.55 -7.83 10.24
CA ASP A 93 -11.40 -7.47 11.36
C ASP A 93 -12.55 -6.58 10.85
N ALA A 94 -13.76 -6.81 11.35
CA ALA A 94 -14.91 -5.96 11.00
C ALA A 94 -14.81 -4.57 11.64
N VAL A 95 -13.99 -4.40 12.68
CA VAL A 95 -13.81 -3.13 13.38
C VAL A 95 -12.50 -2.47 12.90
N PRO A 96 -12.56 -1.31 12.22
CA PRO A 96 -11.35 -0.57 11.85
C PRO A 96 -10.68 0.01 13.10
N ARG A 97 -9.35 0.15 13.07
CA ARG A 97 -8.57 0.71 14.19
C ARG A 97 -8.20 2.16 13.93
N ASP A 98 -8.56 3.03 14.87
CA ASP A 98 -8.35 4.47 14.75
C ASP A 98 -7.19 4.99 15.62
N GLU A 99 -6.03 4.36 15.51
CA GLU A 99 -4.85 4.75 16.28
C GLU A 99 -4.19 6.03 15.69
N PRO A 100 -3.47 6.83 16.49
CA PRO A 100 -2.74 8.00 15.98
C PRO A 100 -1.68 7.61 14.92
N HIS A 101 -1.42 8.51 13.98
CA HIS A 101 -0.31 8.35 13.03
C HIS A 101 1.01 8.23 13.79
N ASN A 102 1.79 7.20 13.45
CA ASN A 102 3.13 7.03 14.00
C ASN A 102 4.08 6.43 12.99
N ARG A 103 5.37 6.65 13.22
CA ARG A 103 6.47 6.00 12.51
C ARG A 103 7.31 5.27 13.54
N ALA A 104 7.51 3.97 13.35
CA ALA A 104 8.45 3.25 14.17
C ALA A 104 9.86 3.76 13.86
N ASP A 105 10.55 4.32 14.87
CA ASP A 105 11.96 4.66 14.76
C ASP A 105 12.72 3.38 14.39
N SER A 106 13.27 3.32 13.18
CA SER A 106 14.08 2.20 12.69
C SER A 106 15.37 1.97 13.49
N GLY A 107 15.65 2.79 14.51
CA GLY A 107 16.86 2.76 15.34
C GLY A 107 16.80 1.99 16.65
N ARG A 108 15.70 1.30 17.03
CA ARG A 108 15.59 0.69 18.38
C ARG A 108 15.29 -0.81 18.47
N LEU A 109 15.47 -1.56 17.38
CA LEU A 109 15.26 -3.02 17.39
C LEU A 109 16.54 -3.87 17.41
N SER A 110 17.74 -3.31 17.67
CA SER A 110 18.97 -4.11 17.83
C SER A 110 19.20 -4.67 19.24
N GLY A 111 18.28 -4.50 20.20
CA GLY A 111 18.55 -4.95 21.56
C GLY A 111 17.34 -5.04 22.46
N ARG A 112 16.48 -6.04 22.26
CA ARG A 112 15.65 -6.61 23.34
C ARG A 112 15.29 -8.05 23.00
N ARG A 113 15.86 -8.98 23.78
CA ARG A 113 15.49 -10.40 23.84
C ARG A 113 13.97 -10.53 23.92
N LEU A 114 13.37 -11.12 22.90
CA LEU A 114 11.99 -11.56 22.94
C LEU A 114 11.89 -12.77 23.88
N HIS A 115 11.31 -12.58 25.05
CA HIS A 115 10.74 -13.68 25.81
C HIS A 115 9.53 -14.22 25.03
N ARG A 116 9.63 -15.48 24.60
CA ARG A 116 8.51 -16.24 24.05
C ARG A 116 7.42 -16.35 25.12
N SER A 117 6.20 -15.92 24.78
CA SER A 117 4.99 -16.49 25.37
C SER A 117 4.09 -16.97 24.24
N ALA A 118 3.53 -18.15 24.43
CA ALA A 118 2.92 -18.98 23.42
C ALA A 118 1.39 -18.87 23.43
N ALA A 119 0.79 -18.67 22.25
CA ALA A 119 -0.57 -19.11 21.89
C ALA A 119 -0.72 -18.95 20.35
N ARG A 120 -0.59 -20.04 19.57
CA ARG A 120 -1.69 -20.77 18.85
C ARG A 120 -2.54 -19.86 17.93
N LYS A 121 -2.74 -20.09 16.63
CA LYS A 121 -2.49 -21.23 15.71
C LYS A 121 -2.61 -20.73 14.24
N ASN A 122 -1.83 -21.36 13.37
CA ASN A 122 -2.00 -21.49 11.92
C ASN A 122 -1.98 -20.22 11.05
N CYS A 123 -0.78 -19.65 10.87
CA CYS A 123 -0.43 -19.08 9.57
C CYS A 123 0.76 -19.88 9.04
N VAL A 124 0.60 -20.44 7.85
CA VAL A 124 1.55 -21.35 7.20
C VAL A 124 2.86 -20.59 6.95
N GLN A 125 3.93 -20.99 7.63
CA GLN A 125 5.28 -20.51 7.34
C GLN A 125 5.71 -21.03 5.95
N ARG A 126 5.87 -20.13 4.98
CA ARG A 126 6.53 -20.40 3.69
C ARG A 126 7.33 -19.17 3.21
N PRO A 127 8.33 -19.39 2.33
CA PRO A 127 9.67 -18.84 2.50
C PRO A 127 9.89 -17.44 1.92
N ARG A 128 10.98 -16.82 2.42
CA ARG A 128 11.55 -15.53 2.04
C ARG A 128 11.70 -15.37 0.52
N VAL A 129 10.80 -14.61 -0.09
CA VAL A 129 11.08 -13.81 -1.30
C VAL A 129 10.16 -12.60 -1.21
N LEU A 130 10.73 -11.39 -1.15
CA LEU A 130 10.16 -10.08 -1.51
C LEU A 130 10.84 -8.96 -0.69
N GLU A 131 12.16 -8.85 -0.80
CA GLU A 131 12.77 -7.52 -0.84
C GLU A 131 12.38 -6.96 -2.22
N ASN A 132 11.28 -6.19 -2.36
CA ASN A 132 11.14 -5.27 -3.51
C ASN A 132 9.95 -4.32 -3.59
N VAL A 133 9.05 -4.17 -2.61
CA VAL A 133 7.94 -3.20 -2.79
C VAL A 133 8.40 -1.73 -2.63
N MET A 134 9.51 -1.47 -1.93
CA MET A 134 10.17 -0.15 -1.90
C MET A 134 11.49 -0.09 -2.71
N ALA A 135 12.01 -1.24 -3.16
CA ALA A 135 13.28 -1.33 -3.90
C ALA A 135 13.12 -1.47 -5.44
N GLN A 136 11.89 -1.66 -5.96
CA GLN A 136 11.62 -1.50 -7.40
C GLN A 136 11.77 -0.06 -7.91
N VAL A 137 11.99 0.91 -7.03
CA VAL A 137 12.28 2.31 -7.38
C VAL A 137 13.76 2.54 -7.74
N SER A 138 14.68 1.60 -7.47
CA SER A 138 16.13 1.84 -7.68
C SER A 138 16.82 1.03 -8.79
N SER A 139 16.25 -0.06 -9.32
CA SER A 139 16.99 -0.88 -10.33
C SER A 139 16.48 -0.78 -11.77
N VAL A 140 15.26 -0.30 -12.02
CA VAL A 140 14.75 -0.18 -13.42
C VAL A 140 15.34 1.04 -14.13
N ALA A 141 15.86 2.02 -13.39
CA ALA A 141 16.49 3.21 -13.96
C ALA A 141 17.94 2.98 -14.45
N ALA A 142 18.61 1.88 -14.08
CA ALA A 142 20.03 1.68 -14.39
C ALA A 142 20.29 1.03 -15.76
N ASP A 143 19.35 0.24 -16.30
CA ASP A 143 19.58 -0.52 -17.54
C ASP A 143 19.05 0.15 -18.82
N GLN A 144 18.26 1.23 -18.73
CA GLN A 144 17.79 1.95 -19.92
C GLN A 144 18.68 3.12 -20.38
N ILE A 145 19.75 3.45 -19.64
CA ILE A 145 20.67 4.55 -20.01
C ILE A 145 21.76 4.10 -21.00
N LYS A 146 21.93 2.79 -21.26
CA LYS A 146 22.98 2.29 -22.17
C LYS A 146 22.58 2.08 -23.63
N SER A 147 21.34 2.39 -24.03
CA SER A 147 20.90 2.16 -25.43
C SER A 147 20.25 3.35 -26.13
N LEU A 148 20.48 4.58 -25.68
CA LEU A 148 20.08 5.76 -26.46
C LEU A 148 21.15 6.04 -27.54
N PRO A 149 20.79 6.05 -28.84
CA PRO A 149 21.69 6.55 -29.88
C PRO A 149 21.87 8.07 -29.75
N ASP A 150 23.11 8.50 -29.96
CA ASP A 150 23.58 9.88 -29.89
C ASP A 150 22.87 10.73 -30.96
N LEU A 151 22.01 11.65 -30.55
CA LEU A 151 21.36 12.63 -31.44
C LEU A 151 22.13 13.96 -31.38
N THR A 152 23.33 13.95 -31.94
CA THR A 152 24.04 15.16 -32.40
C THR A 152 24.09 15.14 -33.93
N SER A 153 23.03 15.61 -34.57
CA SER A 153 22.88 15.89 -36.01
C SER A 153 21.37 16.12 -36.22
N ALA A 154 20.82 17.23 -36.70
CA ALA A 154 21.32 18.30 -37.52
C ALA A 154 20.50 19.58 -37.24
N VAL A 155 21.17 20.73 -37.26
CA VAL A 155 20.55 22.04 -37.47
C VAL A 155 20.84 22.37 -38.93
N ASP A 156 19.81 22.39 -39.77
CA ASP A 156 19.81 23.03 -41.09
C ASP A 156 18.36 23.08 -41.61
N VAL A 157 17.69 24.24 -41.46
CA VAL A 157 16.89 24.97 -42.48
C VAL A 157 16.80 26.42 -42.04
#